data_AF-A0A3C0G3L6-F1
#
_entry.id   AF-A0A3C0G3L6-F1
#
_cell.length_a   1.000
_cell.length_b   1.000
_cell.length_c   1.000
_cell.angle_alpha   90.00
_cell.angle_beta   90.00
_cell.angle_gamma   90.00
#
_symmetry.space_group_name_H-M   'P 1'
#
loop_
_entity.id
_entity.type
_entity.pdbx_description
1 polymer ?
#
loop_
_entity_poly.entity_id
_entity_poly.type
_entity_poly.pdbx_seq_one_letter_code
_entity_poly.pdbx_strand_id
1 'polypeptide(L)'
;MSNKFSWKTKFKSIIIVDGELFGNEYSVKISLTPHTANLKEQTEYFDRLKNLFELVFANTITTWREEKLYKVLKKSSNNRFIELPKPPYDQIMASVCFCKANAILDSKMTINFVELSSWQGDGITYTVDKDSKELILLDAPDWFSDKYSNFDPWWLRPDTATYDEEFDKGIYTGHFSWGTSNKIPVDNKHEDHAKIFKFDPKVLNGGKDKDK
;
A
#
# COMPACT_ATOMS: atom_id res chain seq x y z
N MET A 1 -23.21 11.20 15.89
CA MET A 1 -22.01 11.84 15.30
C MET A 1 -20.85 10.90 15.55
N SER A 2 -20.19 10.36 14.51
CA SER A 2 -18.96 9.60 14.74
C SER A 2 -17.85 10.58 15.11
N ASN A 3 -17.06 10.24 16.14
CA ASN A 3 -15.96 11.08 16.57
C ASN A 3 -14.86 11.00 15.51
N LYS A 4 -14.51 12.14 14.91
CA LYS A 4 -13.37 12.23 14.00
C LYS A 4 -12.16 12.75 14.77
N PHE A 5 -11.00 12.16 14.53
CA PHE A 5 -9.75 12.67 15.07
C PHE A 5 -8.65 12.64 14.02
N SER A 6 -7.62 13.46 14.24
CA SER A 6 -6.46 13.52 13.36
C SER A 6 -5.20 13.16 14.13
N TRP A 7 -4.31 12.40 13.52
CA TRP A 7 -3.01 12.05 14.05
C TRP A 7 -1.91 12.58 13.13
N LYS A 8 -0.86 13.14 13.72
CA LYS A 8 0.31 13.64 13.00
C LYS A 8 1.51 12.79 13.36
N THR A 9 2.28 12.40 12.36
CA THR A 9 3.50 11.63 12.52
C THR A 9 4.53 12.02 11.46
N LYS A 10 5.73 11.49 11.59
CA LYS A 10 6.80 11.66 10.62
C LYS A 10 7.68 10.42 10.58
N PHE A 11 8.26 10.17 9.42
CA PHE A 11 9.22 9.07 9.25
C PHE A 11 10.34 9.48 8.30
N LYS A 12 11.52 8.92 8.57
CA LYS A 12 12.72 9.14 7.75
C LYS A 12 12.87 8.01 6.76
N SER A 13 13.16 8.34 5.52
CA SER A 13 13.44 7.39 4.45
C SER A 13 14.57 7.93 3.57
N ILE A 14 15.25 7.07 2.85
CA ILE A 14 16.13 7.47 1.74
C ILE A 14 15.33 7.28 0.46
N ILE A 15 15.30 8.27 -0.44
CA ILE A 15 14.73 8.08 -1.77
C ILE A 15 15.85 7.79 -2.77
N ILE A 16 15.57 6.91 -3.73
CA ILE A 16 16.43 6.74 -4.91
C ILE A 16 15.84 7.58 -6.03
N VAL A 17 16.63 8.45 -6.64
CA VAL A 17 16.26 9.22 -7.85
C VAL A 17 17.50 9.30 -8.75
N ASP A 18 17.34 8.94 -10.02
CA ASP A 18 18.42 8.98 -11.03
C ASP A 18 19.73 8.27 -10.61
N GLY A 19 19.61 7.16 -9.88
CA GLY A 19 20.75 6.39 -9.38
C GLY A 19 21.49 7.02 -8.19
N GLU A 20 20.94 8.07 -7.59
CA GLU A 20 21.47 8.74 -6.40
C GLU A 20 20.59 8.47 -5.17
N LEU A 21 21.19 8.57 -3.99
CA LEU A 21 20.53 8.37 -2.70
C LEU A 21 20.35 9.71 -1.99
N PHE A 22 19.09 10.11 -1.77
CA PHE A 22 18.76 11.34 -1.07
C PHE A 22 18.10 11.03 0.27
N GLY A 23 18.58 11.68 1.34
CA GLY A 23 17.86 11.67 2.60
C GLY A 23 16.52 12.39 2.47
N ASN A 24 15.47 11.80 3.01
CA ASN A 24 14.13 12.39 3.03
C ASN A 24 13.48 12.22 4.41
N GLU A 25 12.63 13.18 4.77
CA GLU A 25 11.74 13.08 5.93
C GLU A 25 10.33 13.40 5.45
N TYR A 26 9.42 12.46 5.67
CA TYR A 26 8.01 12.64 5.35
C TYR A 26 7.27 13.12 6.59
N SER A 27 6.48 14.18 6.44
CA SER A 27 5.51 14.65 7.43
C SER A 27 4.12 14.21 6.99
N VAL A 28 3.42 13.47 7.86
CA VAL A 28 2.12 12.88 7.55
C VAL A 28 1.09 13.30 8.58
N LYS A 29 -0.09 13.68 8.11
CA LYS A 29 -1.28 13.89 8.94
C LYS A 29 -2.42 13.05 8.39
N ILE A 30 -3.00 12.25 9.26
CA ILE A 30 -4.02 11.26 8.92
C ILE A 30 -5.31 11.64 9.66
N SER A 31 -6.42 11.72 8.93
CA SER A 31 -7.76 11.90 9.51
C SER A 31 -8.49 10.57 9.56
N LEU A 32 -9.04 10.23 10.73
CA LEU A 32 -9.61 8.91 11.00
C LEU A 32 -11.03 9.00 11.54
N THR A 33 -11.82 7.96 11.27
CA THR A 33 -13.14 7.75 11.86
C THR A 33 -13.24 6.30 12.35
N PRO A 34 -13.33 6.07 13.67
CA PRO A 34 -13.58 4.75 14.23
C PRO A 34 -15.06 4.37 14.08
N HIS A 35 -15.30 3.09 13.78
CA HIS A 35 -16.65 2.52 13.61
C HIS A 35 -17.09 1.62 14.78
N THR A 36 -16.23 1.46 15.79
CA THR A 36 -16.50 0.69 17.01
C THR A 36 -16.50 1.64 18.21
N ALA A 37 -17.35 1.38 19.22
CA ALA A 37 -17.33 2.10 20.50
C ALA A 37 -16.34 1.46 21.51
N ASN A 38 -15.78 0.30 21.19
CA ASN A 38 -14.83 -0.39 22.06
C ASN A 38 -13.46 0.29 22.03
N LEU A 39 -13.11 0.95 23.14
CA LEU A 39 -11.83 1.68 23.27
C LEU A 39 -10.60 0.79 23.12
N LYS A 40 -10.68 -0.47 23.56
CA LYS A 40 -9.57 -1.42 23.43
C LYS A 40 -9.32 -1.74 21.96
N GLU A 41 -10.38 -2.07 21.23
CA GLU A 41 -10.31 -2.35 19.78
C GLU A 41 -9.81 -1.12 19.01
N GLN A 42 -10.32 0.09 19.31
CA GLN A 42 -9.82 1.32 18.69
C GLN A 42 -8.31 1.50 18.92
N THR A 43 -7.83 1.20 20.13
CA THR A 43 -6.40 1.32 20.48
C THR A 43 -5.57 0.29 19.71
N GLU A 44 -6.01 -0.96 19.65
CA GLU A 44 -5.31 -2.04 18.92
C GLU A 44 -5.16 -1.70 17.42
N TYR A 45 -6.21 -1.21 16.76
CA TYR A 45 -6.14 -0.80 15.36
C TYR A 45 -5.32 0.48 15.15
N PHE A 46 -5.40 1.44 16.07
CA PHE A 46 -4.55 2.63 16.01
C PHE A 46 -3.07 2.30 16.21
N ASP A 47 -2.73 1.31 17.04
CA ASP A 47 -1.36 0.85 17.22
C ASP A 47 -0.80 0.15 15.98
N ARG A 48 -1.63 -0.50 15.15
CA ARG A 48 -1.21 -0.97 13.81
C ARG A 48 -0.79 0.19 12.92
N LEU A 49 -1.54 1.29 12.95
CA LEU A 49 -1.21 2.49 12.20
C LEU A 49 0.10 3.12 12.67
N LYS A 50 0.31 3.22 14.00
CA LYS A 50 1.60 3.66 14.55
C LYS A 50 2.73 2.75 14.12
N ASN A 51 2.56 1.43 14.23
CA ASN A 51 3.56 0.46 13.80
C ASN A 51 3.94 0.66 12.32
N LEU A 52 2.96 0.90 11.44
CA LEU A 52 3.21 1.15 10.03
C LEU A 52 4.13 2.37 9.83
N PHE A 53 3.77 3.53 10.36
CA PHE A 53 4.51 4.77 10.08
C PHE A 53 5.81 4.90 10.90
N GLU A 54 5.78 4.52 12.18
CA GLU A 54 6.90 4.76 13.10
C GLU A 54 7.95 3.64 13.08
N LEU A 55 7.57 2.42 12.67
CA LEU A 55 8.48 1.27 12.63
C LEU A 55 8.67 0.71 11.23
N VAL A 56 7.59 0.45 10.48
CA VAL A 56 7.67 -0.20 9.17
C VAL A 56 8.25 0.75 8.11
N PHE A 57 7.76 1.99 8.02
CA PHE A 57 8.25 3.00 7.09
C PHE A 57 9.49 3.76 7.56
N ALA A 58 9.84 3.66 8.83
CA ALA A 58 11.04 4.33 9.35
C ALA A 58 12.33 3.63 8.86
N ASN A 59 13.35 4.41 8.51
CA ASN A 59 14.67 3.91 8.08
C ASN A 59 14.60 2.95 6.89
N THR A 60 13.70 3.23 5.94
CA THR A 60 13.59 2.49 4.69
C THR A 60 14.31 3.20 3.54
N ILE A 61 14.43 2.51 2.41
CA ILE A 61 14.78 3.09 1.12
C ILE A 61 13.54 3.03 0.23
N THR A 62 12.97 4.19 -0.10
CA THR A 62 11.81 4.33 -1.00
C THR A 62 12.29 4.45 -2.44
N THR A 63 11.75 3.61 -3.32
CA THR A 63 12.12 3.54 -4.73
C THR A 63 10.98 2.93 -5.55
N TRP A 64 11.23 2.60 -6.81
CA TRP A 64 10.27 1.97 -7.71
C TRP A 64 10.93 0.84 -8.49
N ARG A 65 10.11 -0.04 -9.10
CA ARG A 65 10.55 -1.32 -9.65
C ARG A 65 11.58 -1.20 -10.79
N GLU A 66 11.46 -0.19 -11.63
CA GLU A 66 12.35 0.00 -12.79
C GLU A 66 13.71 0.63 -12.43
N GLU A 67 13.88 1.16 -11.22
CA GLU A 67 15.12 1.81 -10.79
C GLU A 67 16.30 0.83 -10.79
N LYS A 68 17.40 1.20 -11.45
CA LYS A 68 18.56 0.32 -11.63
C LYS A 68 19.30 0.11 -10.32
N LEU A 69 19.49 1.17 -9.53
CA LEU A 69 20.17 1.08 -8.24
C LEU A 69 19.36 0.22 -7.25
N TYR A 70 18.03 0.23 -7.34
CA TYR A 70 17.18 -0.63 -6.52
C TYR A 70 17.52 -2.11 -6.70
N LYS A 71 17.66 -2.58 -7.94
CA LYS A 71 18.00 -3.99 -8.24
C LYS A 71 19.37 -4.41 -7.69
N VAL A 72 20.31 -3.46 -7.62
CA VAL A 72 21.63 -3.69 -7.03
C VAL A 72 21.51 -3.77 -5.51
N LEU A 73 20.92 -2.76 -4.87
CA LEU A 73 20.80 -2.66 -3.42
C LEU A 73 19.97 -3.81 -2.84
N LYS A 74 18.87 -4.20 -3.50
CA LYS A 74 18.03 -5.33 -3.07
C LYS A 74 18.82 -6.64 -2.96
N LYS A 75 19.86 -6.83 -3.78
CA LYS A 75 20.72 -8.03 -3.77
C LYS A 75 21.92 -7.91 -2.84
N SER A 76 22.41 -6.70 -2.62
CA SER A 76 23.67 -6.45 -1.91
C SER A 76 23.50 -5.93 -0.48
N SER A 77 22.27 -5.62 -0.05
CA SER A 77 22.01 -5.12 1.29
C SER A 77 20.78 -5.76 1.94
N ASN A 78 20.74 -5.66 3.27
CA ASN A 78 19.60 -6.07 4.09
C ASN A 78 18.70 -4.86 4.44
N ASN A 79 18.75 -3.80 3.64
CA ASN A 79 17.90 -2.63 3.86
C ASN A 79 16.43 -3.01 3.62
N ARG A 80 15.53 -2.32 4.33
CA ARG A 80 14.10 -2.40 4.06
C ARG A 80 13.76 -1.42 2.95
N PHE A 81 13.02 -1.89 1.96
CA PHE A 81 12.60 -1.09 0.81
C PHE A 81 11.11 -0.79 0.86
N ILE A 82 10.73 0.39 0.40
CA ILE A 82 9.36 0.71 0.01
C ILE A 82 9.36 0.74 -1.52
N GLU A 83 8.72 -0.24 -2.15
CA GLU A 83 8.63 -0.35 -3.61
C GLU A 83 7.32 0.28 -4.10
N LEU A 84 7.42 1.44 -4.73
CA LEU A 84 6.30 2.15 -5.33
C LEU A 84 6.07 1.69 -6.78
N PRO A 85 4.83 1.81 -7.30
CA PRO A 85 4.51 1.46 -8.68
C PRO A 85 5.10 2.45 -9.71
N LYS A 86 5.48 3.65 -9.26
CA LYS A 86 6.02 4.74 -10.07
C LYS A 86 7.14 5.43 -9.29
N PRO A 87 7.96 6.28 -9.94
CA PRO A 87 9.02 7.01 -9.25
C PRO A 87 8.51 7.74 -7.99
N PRO A 88 9.37 7.95 -6.97
CA PRO A 88 8.99 8.29 -5.59
C PRO A 88 8.57 9.75 -5.42
N TYR A 89 7.59 10.19 -6.20
CA TYR A 89 6.91 11.46 -6.02
C TYR A 89 5.99 11.41 -4.80
N ASP A 90 5.89 12.53 -4.10
CA ASP A 90 5.09 12.64 -2.87
C ASP A 90 3.61 12.29 -3.09
N GLN A 91 3.03 12.64 -4.25
CA GLN A 91 1.66 12.25 -4.60
C GLN A 91 1.45 10.72 -4.64
N ILE A 92 2.46 9.97 -5.10
CA ILE A 92 2.42 8.50 -5.17
C ILE A 92 2.56 7.94 -3.75
N MET A 93 3.51 8.47 -2.98
CA MET A 93 3.71 8.05 -1.60
C MET A 93 2.48 8.34 -0.72
N ALA A 94 1.83 9.51 -0.90
CA ALA A 94 0.60 9.88 -0.22
C ALA A 94 -0.54 8.90 -0.55
N SER A 95 -0.68 8.54 -1.82
CA SER A 95 -1.69 7.59 -2.30
C SER A 95 -1.45 6.19 -1.75
N VAL A 96 -0.20 5.71 -1.77
CA VAL A 96 0.19 4.43 -1.15
C VAL A 96 -0.07 4.44 0.35
N CYS A 97 0.25 5.51 1.05
CA CYS A 97 -0.01 5.65 2.47
C CYS A 97 -1.51 5.57 2.78
N PHE A 98 -2.35 6.25 1.98
CA PHE A 98 -3.80 6.22 2.12
C PHE A 98 -4.37 4.81 1.93
N CYS A 99 -3.99 4.12 0.85
CA CYS A 99 -4.42 2.75 0.58
C CYS A 99 -3.95 1.78 1.67
N LYS A 100 -2.65 1.80 2.01
CA LYS A 100 -2.07 0.87 2.99
C LYS A 100 -2.66 1.08 4.38
N ALA A 101 -2.83 2.33 4.80
CA ALA A 101 -3.43 2.66 6.09
C ALA A 101 -4.87 2.16 6.18
N ASN A 102 -5.69 2.31 5.14
CA ASN A 102 -7.05 1.73 5.14
C ASN A 102 -7.01 0.20 5.19
N ALA A 103 -6.14 -0.44 4.41
CA ALA A 103 -6.05 -1.90 4.35
C ALA A 103 -5.74 -2.53 5.72
N ILE A 104 -4.79 -1.96 6.49
CA ILE A 104 -4.41 -2.52 7.81
C ILE A 104 -5.45 -2.30 8.92
N LEU A 105 -6.41 -1.40 8.68
CA LEU A 105 -7.46 -1.04 9.65
C LEU A 105 -8.73 -1.88 9.52
N ASP A 106 -8.81 -2.77 8.52
CA ASP A 106 -9.83 -3.84 8.39
C ASP A 106 -11.27 -3.34 8.62
N SER A 107 -11.58 -2.17 8.04
CA SER A 107 -12.86 -1.45 8.16
C SER A 107 -13.35 -1.16 9.59
N LYS A 108 -12.51 -1.36 10.63
CA LYS A 108 -12.82 -0.94 12.02
C LYS A 108 -12.57 0.54 12.25
N MET A 109 -11.65 1.09 11.47
CA MET A 109 -11.41 2.52 11.34
C MET A 109 -11.25 2.84 9.85
N THR A 110 -11.83 3.95 9.41
CA THR A 110 -11.62 4.46 8.05
C THR A 110 -10.71 5.66 8.08
N ILE A 111 -9.74 5.68 7.16
CA ILE A 111 -8.96 6.89 6.87
C ILE A 111 -9.79 7.77 5.95
N ASN A 112 -10.13 8.97 6.42
CA ASN A 112 -10.86 9.95 5.62
C ASN A 112 -9.94 10.61 4.58
N PHE A 113 -8.76 11.02 5.01
CA PHE A 113 -7.73 11.58 4.15
C PHE A 113 -6.34 11.43 4.77
N VAL A 114 -5.32 11.49 3.92
CA VAL A 114 -3.90 11.60 4.28
C VAL A 114 -3.34 12.87 3.65
N GLU A 115 -2.78 13.74 4.48
CA GLU A 115 -1.92 14.85 4.06
C GLU A 115 -0.46 14.40 4.20
N LEU A 116 0.32 14.48 3.13
CA LEU A 116 1.75 14.11 3.13
C LEU A 116 2.57 15.20 2.44
N SER A 117 3.66 15.59 3.09
CA SER A 117 4.72 16.42 2.52
C SER A 117 6.07 15.78 2.81
N SER A 118 7.08 16.08 2.00
CA SER A 118 8.44 15.62 2.23
C SER A 118 9.46 16.75 2.20
N TRP A 119 10.62 16.50 2.80
CA TRP A 119 11.75 17.42 2.75
C TRP A 119 12.20 17.70 1.30
N GLN A 120 12.20 16.68 0.45
CA GLN A 120 12.57 16.81 -0.97
C GLN A 120 11.46 17.43 -1.83
N GLY A 121 10.22 17.46 -1.33
CA GLY A 121 9.04 18.02 -2.01
C GLY A 121 8.86 19.54 -1.88
N ASP A 122 9.88 20.25 -1.40
CA ASP A 122 9.95 21.72 -1.31
C ASP A 122 8.71 22.38 -0.67
N GLY A 123 8.21 21.78 0.42
CA GLY A 123 7.08 22.32 1.19
C GLY A 123 5.70 22.10 0.58
N ILE A 124 5.58 21.38 -0.54
CA ILE A 124 4.28 20.99 -1.11
C ILE A 124 3.64 19.89 -0.25
N THR A 125 2.36 20.05 0.07
CA THR A 125 1.57 19.04 0.80
C THR A 125 0.48 18.49 -0.10
N TYR A 126 0.49 17.17 -0.29
CA TYR A 126 -0.50 16.44 -1.06
C TYR A 126 -1.57 15.89 -0.12
N THR A 127 -2.83 16.12 -0.44
CA THR A 127 -3.97 15.55 0.28
C THR A 127 -4.60 14.48 -0.59
N VAL A 128 -4.69 13.26 -0.07
CA VAL A 128 -5.32 12.13 -0.74
C VAL A 128 -6.49 11.63 0.11
N ASP A 129 -7.64 11.50 -0.53
CA ASP A 129 -8.85 10.87 -0.02
C ASP A 129 -9.36 9.81 -1.01
N LYS A 130 -10.51 9.21 -0.72
CA LYS A 130 -11.10 8.16 -1.56
C LYS A 130 -11.46 8.60 -2.99
N ASP A 131 -11.63 9.90 -3.22
CA ASP A 131 -12.09 10.47 -4.49
C ASP A 131 -10.93 11.12 -5.27
N SER A 132 -9.71 11.04 -4.74
CA SER A 132 -8.50 11.58 -5.35
C SER A 132 -8.11 10.85 -6.64
N LYS A 133 -7.79 11.62 -7.67
CA LYS A 133 -7.47 11.09 -9.02
C LYS A 133 -6.11 10.40 -9.04
N GLU A 134 -5.25 10.76 -8.09
CA GLU A 134 -3.91 10.25 -7.88
C GLU A 134 -3.92 8.75 -7.55
N LEU A 135 -5.04 8.20 -7.05
CA LEU A 135 -5.21 6.76 -6.84
C LEU A 135 -5.07 5.95 -8.15
N ILE A 136 -5.41 6.54 -9.30
CA ILE A 136 -5.22 5.91 -10.63
C ILE A 136 -3.72 5.70 -10.91
N LEU A 137 -2.85 6.50 -10.30
CA LEU A 137 -1.41 6.36 -10.48
C LEU A 137 -0.84 5.09 -9.81
N LEU A 138 -1.62 4.46 -8.93
CA LEU A 138 -1.28 3.18 -8.31
C LEU A 138 -1.66 1.97 -9.15
N ASP A 139 -2.41 2.16 -10.25
CA ASP A 139 -2.77 1.07 -11.13
C ASP A 139 -1.50 0.50 -11.81
N ALA A 140 -1.27 -0.78 -11.57
CA ALA A 140 -0.09 -1.53 -12.01
C ALA A 140 -0.55 -2.91 -12.49
N PRO A 141 -1.10 -3.02 -13.71
CA PRO A 141 -1.68 -4.27 -14.21
C PRO A 141 -0.65 -5.41 -14.29
N ASP A 142 0.62 -5.08 -14.53
CA ASP A 142 1.73 -6.03 -14.63
C ASP A 142 2.51 -6.14 -13.30
N TRP A 143 1.85 -5.89 -12.16
CA TRP A 143 2.51 -5.91 -10.85
C TRP A 143 2.94 -7.31 -10.41
N PHE A 144 2.20 -8.34 -10.82
CA PHE A 144 2.52 -9.75 -10.57
C PHE A 144 2.55 -10.51 -11.89
N SER A 145 3.26 -11.65 -11.91
CA SER A 145 3.17 -12.60 -13.01
C SER A 145 1.77 -13.22 -13.09
N ASP A 146 1.42 -13.79 -14.25
CA ASP A 146 0.11 -14.42 -14.48
C ASP A 146 -0.26 -15.46 -13.41
N LYS A 147 0.73 -16.12 -12.80
CA LYS A 147 0.53 -17.09 -11.72
C LYS A 147 -0.01 -16.44 -10.44
N TYR A 148 0.34 -15.18 -10.19
CA TYR A 148 -0.02 -14.41 -9.00
C TYR A 148 -0.92 -13.22 -9.30
N SER A 149 -1.53 -13.14 -10.49
CA SER A 149 -2.41 -12.03 -10.90
C SER A 149 -3.66 -11.86 -10.03
N ASN A 150 -4.01 -12.87 -9.23
CA ASN A 150 -5.13 -12.82 -8.30
C ASN A 150 -4.79 -12.13 -6.95
N PHE A 151 -3.52 -11.75 -6.74
CA PHE A 151 -3.10 -11.10 -5.51
C PHE A 151 -3.13 -9.58 -5.66
N ASP A 152 -3.62 -8.91 -4.62
CA ASP A 152 -3.53 -7.46 -4.53
C ASP A 152 -2.09 -7.02 -4.22
N PRO A 153 -1.62 -5.90 -4.81
CA PRO A 153 -0.34 -5.30 -4.45
C PRO A 153 -0.22 -5.00 -2.96
N TRP A 154 1.01 -4.94 -2.43
CA TRP A 154 1.26 -4.78 -0.99
C TRP A 154 0.55 -3.57 -0.36
N TRP A 155 0.32 -2.48 -1.09
CA TRP A 155 -0.37 -1.28 -0.57
C TRP A 155 -1.88 -1.47 -0.39
N LEU A 156 -2.46 -2.56 -0.87
CA LEU A 156 -3.87 -2.91 -0.66
C LEU A 156 -4.06 -4.07 0.33
N ARG A 157 -2.98 -4.68 0.81
CA ARG A 157 -3.04 -5.86 1.69
C ARG A 157 -2.98 -5.49 3.19
N PRO A 158 -3.72 -6.20 4.07
CA PRO A 158 -3.75 -5.96 5.52
C PRO A 158 -2.52 -6.55 6.26
N ASP A 159 -1.33 -6.42 5.69
CA ASP A 159 -0.06 -6.94 6.23
C ASP A 159 0.98 -5.83 6.44
N THR A 160 2.20 -6.16 6.87
CA THR A 160 3.30 -5.18 7.01
C THR A 160 4.26 -5.18 5.81
N ALA A 161 3.88 -5.73 4.67
CA ALA A 161 4.71 -5.68 3.47
C ALA A 161 4.84 -4.23 2.99
N THR A 162 6.02 -3.91 2.44
CA THR A 162 6.35 -2.62 1.81
C THR A 162 6.89 -2.79 0.39
N TYR A 163 6.99 -4.03 -0.07
CA TYR A 163 7.38 -4.44 -1.40
C TYR A 163 6.79 -5.82 -1.65
N ASP A 164 6.78 -6.24 -2.91
CA ASP A 164 6.31 -7.55 -3.32
C ASP A 164 7.44 -8.41 -3.85
N GLU A 165 7.38 -9.70 -3.52
CA GLU A 165 8.28 -10.72 -4.05
C GLU A 165 7.54 -12.04 -4.18
N GLU A 166 7.70 -12.69 -5.32
CA GLU A 166 7.07 -13.96 -5.65
C GLU A 166 7.98 -15.11 -5.22
N PHE A 167 7.44 -16.03 -4.43
CA PHE A 167 8.08 -17.27 -4.03
C PHE A 167 7.25 -18.46 -4.52
N ASP A 168 7.87 -19.63 -4.67
CA ASP A 168 7.17 -20.84 -5.12
C ASP A 168 5.91 -21.18 -4.32
N LYS A 169 5.89 -20.82 -3.04
CA LYS A 169 4.81 -21.10 -2.08
C LYS A 169 3.85 -19.93 -1.81
N GLY A 170 4.04 -18.76 -2.42
CA GLY A 170 3.21 -17.58 -2.17
C GLY A 170 3.95 -16.26 -2.41
N ILE A 171 3.40 -15.16 -1.92
CA ILE A 171 4.03 -13.83 -2.00
C ILE A 171 4.55 -13.39 -0.63
N TYR A 172 5.51 -12.47 -0.62
CA TYR A 172 5.97 -11.82 0.60
C TYR A 172 4.84 -11.03 1.29
N THR A 173 4.66 -11.23 2.59
CA THR A 173 3.61 -10.55 3.41
C THR A 173 4.22 -9.70 4.52
N GLY A 174 5.49 -9.31 4.42
CA GLY A 174 6.18 -8.62 5.50
C GLY A 174 6.68 -9.58 6.59
N HIS A 175 7.37 -9.03 7.59
CA HIS A 175 7.86 -9.80 8.73
C HIS A 175 6.75 -10.17 9.73
N PHE A 176 5.64 -9.42 9.74
CA PHE A 176 4.48 -9.65 10.59
C PHE A 176 3.19 -9.56 9.77
N SER A 177 2.21 -10.42 10.07
CA SER A 177 0.86 -10.29 9.55
C SER A 177 -0.11 -10.11 10.71
N TRP A 178 -1.03 -9.15 10.60
CA TRP A 178 -2.01 -8.83 11.64
C TRP A 178 -3.27 -9.71 11.57
N GLY A 179 -3.26 -10.73 10.71
CA GLY A 179 -4.37 -11.63 10.50
C GLY A 179 -4.51 -12.61 11.67
N THR A 180 -5.59 -12.48 12.42
CA THR A 180 -6.09 -13.53 13.34
C THR A 180 -6.68 -14.73 12.58
N SER A 181 -6.56 -14.76 11.24
CA SER A 181 -7.01 -15.85 10.39
C SER A 181 -6.05 -16.04 9.23
N ASN A 182 -5.57 -17.27 9.03
CA ASN A 182 -4.80 -17.76 7.87
C ASN A 182 -5.60 -17.73 6.54
N LYS A 183 -6.48 -16.75 6.35
CA LYS A 183 -7.24 -16.54 5.12
C LYS A 183 -6.98 -15.12 4.65
N ILE A 184 -6.27 -15.01 3.54
CA ILE A 184 -6.12 -13.76 2.78
C ILE A 184 -7.54 -13.37 2.35
N PRO A 185 -8.12 -12.27 2.86
CA PRO A 185 -9.43 -11.84 2.43
C PRO A 185 -9.28 -11.27 1.02
N VAL A 186 -9.83 -11.95 0.02
CA VAL A 186 -10.04 -11.36 -1.31
C VAL A 186 -11.25 -10.43 -1.16
N ASP A 187 -11.03 -9.11 -1.22
CA ASP A 187 -12.12 -8.15 -1.19
C ASP A 187 -12.86 -8.18 -2.53
N ASN A 188 -13.94 -8.98 -2.58
CA ASN A 188 -14.79 -9.09 -3.76
C ASN A 188 -15.72 -7.89 -3.97
N LYS A 189 -15.78 -6.92 -3.03
CA LYS A 189 -16.80 -5.87 -3.01
C LYS A 189 -16.26 -4.48 -3.33
N HIS A 190 -14.98 -4.20 -3.10
CA HIS A 190 -14.37 -2.89 -3.38
C HIS A 190 -15.18 -1.72 -2.80
N GLU A 191 -15.73 -1.87 -1.59
CA GLU A 191 -16.55 -0.82 -0.97
C GLU A 191 -15.70 0.28 -0.34
N ASP A 192 -14.46 -0.06 0.09
CA ASP A 192 -13.57 0.83 0.84
C ASP A 192 -12.28 1.24 0.08
N HIS A 193 -12.11 0.83 -1.19
CA HIS A 193 -10.99 1.22 -2.06
C HIS A 193 -11.40 1.34 -3.54
N ALA A 194 -10.67 2.15 -4.31
CA ALA A 194 -10.94 2.37 -5.73
C ALA A 194 -10.84 1.04 -6.53
N LYS A 195 -11.90 0.71 -7.29
CA LYS A 195 -11.98 -0.49 -8.14
C LYS A 195 -10.81 -0.56 -9.12
N ILE A 196 -10.04 -1.64 -9.06
CA ILE A 196 -9.23 -2.12 -10.19
C ILE A 196 -10.06 -3.19 -10.92
N PHE A 197 -9.99 -3.19 -12.25
CA PHE A 197 -10.95 -3.80 -13.19
C PHE A 197 -11.38 -5.24 -12.86
N LYS A 198 -12.69 -5.48 -12.96
CA LYS A 198 -13.30 -6.82 -12.93
C LYS A 198 -13.09 -7.48 -14.30
N PHE A 199 -12.26 -8.53 -14.35
CA PHE A 199 -12.09 -9.36 -15.54
C PHE A 199 -13.42 -10.03 -15.89
N ASP A 200 -13.96 -9.74 -17.08
CA ASP A 200 -15.20 -10.34 -17.60
C ASP A 200 -14.87 -11.24 -18.80
N PRO A 201 -14.59 -12.54 -18.57
CA PRO A 201 -14.27 -13.44 -19.67
C PRO A 201 -15.54 -13.72 -20.47
N LYS A 202 -15.68 -13.10 -21.65
CA LYS A 202 -16.58 -13.62 -22.68
C LYS A 202 -16.02 -14.96 -23.17
N VAL A 203 -16.63 -16.05 -22.73
CA VAL A 203 -16.37 -17.39 -23.26
C VAL A 203 -16.77 -17.40 -24.74
N LEU A 204 -15.77 -17.42 -25.64
CA LEU A 204 -15.99 -17.78 -27.03
C LEU A 204 -16.26 -19.29 -27.07
N ASN A 205 -17.48 -19.67 -27.46
CA ASN A 205 -17.86 -21.06 -27.68
C ASN A 205 -16.98 -21.65 -28.79
N GLY A 206 -15.91 -22.34 -28.38
CA GLY A 206 -15.06 -23.11 -29.27
C GLY A 206 -15.84 -24.31 -29.78
N GLY A 207 -16.34 -24.21 -31.01
CA GLY A 207 -17.03 -25.30 -31.68
C GLY A 207 -16.18 -26.58 -31.69
N LYS A 208 -16.67 -27.59 -30.97
CA LYS A 208 -16.29 -29.00 -31.11
C LYS A 208 -17.28 -29.86 -30.32
N ASP A 209 -18.45 -30.07 -30.90
CA ASP A 209 -19.10 -31.37 -30.73
C ASP A 209 -18.98 -32.13 -32.05
N LYS A 210 -18.34 -33.29 -31.92
CA LYS A 210 -18.18 -34.33 -32.93
C LYS A 210 -19.44 -35.18 -32.95
N ASP A 211 -19.83 -35.60 -34.15
CA ASP A 211 -20.47 -36.88 -34.46
C ASP A 211 -21.67 -37.33 -33.61
N LYS A 212 -22.87 -37.04 -34.10
CA LYS A 212 -23.96 -38.01 -34.27
C LYS A 212 -24.96 -37.55 -35.32
#